data_AF-A0A6G3BF63-F1
#
_entry.id   AF-A0A6G3BF63-F1
#
_cell.length_a   1.000
_cell.length_b   1.000
_cell.length_c   1.000
_cell.angle_alpha   90.00
_cell.angle_beta   90.00
_cell.angle_gamma   90.00
#
_symmetry.space_group_name_H-M   'P 1'
#
loop_
_entity.id
_entity.type
_entity.pdbx_description
1 polymer ?
#
loop_
_entity_poly.entity_id
_entity_poly.type
_entity_poly.pdbx_seq_one_letter_code
_entity_poly.pdbx_strand_id
1 'polypeptide(L)' 'MGTSPWIVSDDLWERMEPLLPRKERRFRHPGRKPLPDRQVLCGILFVLHTGIQWEYLPKELGFG' A
#
# COMPACT_ATOMS: atom_id res chain seq x y z
N MET A 1 19.01 -12.93 -4.06
CA MET A 1 17.78 -12.97 -3.23
C MET A 1 16.72 -12.19 -3.98
N GLY A 2 15.65 -12.85 -4.44
CA GLY A 2 14.54 -12.14 -5.08
C GLY A 2 13.76 -11.37 -4.02
N THR A 3 13.40 -10.12 -4.31
CA THR A 3 12.42 -9.39 -3.51
C THR A 3 11.10 -10.16 -3.53
N SER A 4 10.38 -10.21 -2.40
CA SER A 4 9.05 -10.83 -2.37
C SER A 4 8.15 -10.22 -3.44
N PRO A 5 7.28 -11.00 -4.11
CA PRO A 5 6.57 -10.57 -5.32
C PRO A 5 5.56 -9.43 -5.09
N TRP A 6 5.18 -9.17 -3.84
CA TRP A 6 4.29 -8.08 -3.44
C TRP A 6 5.02 -6.78 -3.08
N ILE A 7 6.36 -6.77 -3.04
CA ILE A 7 7.13 -5.56 -2.76
C ILE A 7 7.31 -4.78 -4.06
N VAL A 8 6.69 -3.61 -4.12
CA VAL A 8 6.83 -2.67 -5.24
C VAL A 8 8.25 -2.11 -5.24
N SER A 9 8.99 -2.30 -6.32
CA SER A 9 10.34 -1.72 -6.49
C SER A 9 10.28 -0.20 -6.67
N ASP A 10 11.42 0.46 -6.45
CA ASP A 10 11.51 1.92 -6.64
C ASP A 10 11.19 2.32 -8.09
N ASP A 11 11.80 1.65 -9.07
CA ASP A 11 11.55 1.91 -10.49
C ASP A 11 10.07 1.80 -10.90
N LEU A 12 9.35 0.83 -10.34
CA LEU A 12 7.92 0.67 -10.60
C LEU A 12 7.12 1.76 -9.90
N TRP A 13 7.48 2.06 -8.65
CA TRP A 13 6.84 3.11 -7.88
C TRP A 13 6.96 4.48 -8.55
N GLU A 14 8.15 4.84 -9.04
CA GLU A 14 8.40 6.12 -9.73
C GLU A 14 7.50 6.31 -10.97
N ARG A 15 7.15 5.21 -11.64
CA ARG A 15 6.24 5.25 -12.81
C ARG A 15 4.77 5.32 -12.40
N MET A 16 4.40 4.68 -11.29
CA MET A 16 3.02 4.58 -10.83
C MET A 16 2.56 5.78 -10.00
N GLU A 17 3.41 6.29 -9.10
CA GLU A 17 3.08 7.35 -8.17
C GLU A 17 2.49 8.61 -8.85
N PRO A 18 3.02 9.10 -9.99
CA PRO A 18 2.47 10.28 -10.67
C PRO A 18 1.06 10.07 -11.22
N LEU A 19 0.63 8.82 -11.42
CA LEU A 19 -0.68 8.46 -11.95
C LEU A 19 -1.75 8.41 -10.84
N LEU A 20 -1.34 8.36 -9.57
CA LEU A 20 -2.26 8.30 -8.45
C LEU A 20 -2.85 9.69 -8.15
N PRO A 21 -4.16 9.78 -7.87
CA PRO A 21 -4.78 11.04 -7.54
C PRO A 21 -4.26 11.56 -6.19
N ARG A 22 -3.77 12.80 -6.17
CA ARG A 22 -3.38 13.46 -4.92
C ARG A 22 -4.62 13.92 -4.18
N LYS A 23 -4.92 13.27 -3.06
CA LYS A 23 -6.06 13.62 -2.21
C LYS A 23 -5.64 14.62 -1.13
N GLU A 24 -6.20 15.82 -1.19
CA GLU A 24 -6.03 16.79 -0.12
C GLU A 24 -6.65 16.29 1.19
N ARG A 25 -5.90 16.42 2.28
CA ARG A 25 -6.40 16.06 3.60
C ARG A 25 -7.46 17.08 4.02
N ARG A 26 -8.62 16.58 4.47
CA ARG A 26 -9.68 17.44 5.00
C ARG A 26 -9.15 18.26 6.17
N PHE A 27 -9.46 19.56 6.20
CA PHE A 27 -9.09 20.43 7.30
C PHE A 27 -9.88 20.12 8.58
N ARG A 28 -11.21 19.96 8.46
CA ARG A 28 -12.10 19.67 9.59
C ARG A 28 -12.33 18.16 9.72
N HIS A 29 -12.17 17.64 10.93
CA HIS A 29 -12.30 16.21 11.29
C HIS A 29 -11.48 15.27 10.38
N PRO A 30 -10.14 15.38 10.37
CA PRO A 30 -9.29 14.72 9.37
C PRO A 30 -9.16 13.19 9.48
N GLY A 31 -9.77 12.56 10.49
CA GLY A 31 -9.63 11.11 10.75
C GLY A 31 -8.20 10.65 10.99
N ARG A 32 -7.99 9.32 11.01
CA ARG A 32 -6.66 8.71 11.08
C ARG A 32 -5.88 9.03 9.79
N LYS A 33 -4.60 9.36 9.93
CA LYS A 33 -3.72 9.56 8.77
C LYS A 33 -3.63 8.25 7.97
N PRO A 34 -3.85 8.26 6.64
CA PRO A 34 -3.67 7.07 5.82
C PRO A 34 -2.21 6.63 5.84
N LEU A 35 -2.00 5.33 5.61
CA LEU A 35 -0.67 4.80 5.32
C LEU A 35 -0.16 5.38 3.98
N PRO A 36 1.17 5.43 3.77
CA PRO A 36 1.72 5.76 2.47
C PRO A 36 1.17 4.85 1.36
N ASP A 37 0.81 5.44 0.22
CA ASP A 37 0.14 4.74 -0.89
C ASP A 37 0.94 3.51 -1.36
N ARG A 38 2.28 3.58 -1.35
CA ARG A 38 3.15 2.45 -1.69
C ARG A 38 2.97 1.26 -0.75
N GLN A 39 2.83 1.51 0.55
CA GLN A 39 2.61 0.44 1.53
C GLN A 39 1.23 -0.19 1.36
N VAL A 40 0.21 0.62 1.07
CA VAL A 40 -1.14 0.13 0.76
C VAL A 40 -1.11 -0.73 -0.50
N LEU A 41 -0.39 -0.32 -1.55
CA LEU A 41 -0.22 -1.10 -2.77
C LEU A 41 0.49 -2.44 -2.50
N CYS A 42 1.56 -2.46 -1.70
CA CYS A 42 2.20 -3.71 -1.28
C CYS A 42 1.22 -4.63 -0.54
N GLY A 43 0.34 -4.08 0.32
CA GLY A 43 -0.71 -4.83 1.00
C GLY A 43 -1.74 -5.44 0.05
N ILE A 44 -2.22 -4.66 -0.91
CA ILE A 44 -3.13 -5.14 -1.97
C ILE A 44 -2.49 -6.29 -2.73
N LEU A 45 -1.23 -6.13 -3.17
CA LEU A 45 -0.52 -7.17 -3.91
C LEU A 45 -0.29 -8.42 -3.05
N PHE A 46 0.00 -8.26 -1.75
CA PHE A 46 0.15 -9.39 -0.83
C PHE A 46 -1.15 -10.21 -0.75
N VAL A 47 -2.28 -9.53 -0.53
CA VAL A 47 -3.61 -10.17 -0.45
C VAL A 47 -3.94 -10.87 -1.76
N LEU A 48 -3.72 -10.23 -2.91
CA LEU A 48 -3.97 -10.82 -4.23
C LEU A 48 -3.05 -12.01 -4.53
N HIS A 49 -1.79 -11.95 -4.10
CA HIS A 49 -0.81 -13.01 -4.35
C HIS A 49 -1.06 -14.25 -3.47
N THR A 50 -1.45 -14.05 -2.22
CA THR A 50 -1.65 -15.12 -1.24
C THR A 50 -3.08 -15.65 -1.17
N GLY A 51 -4.06 -14.88 -1.66
CA GLY A 51 -5.47 -15.23 -1.65
C GLY A 51 -6.14 -15.15 -0.27
N ILE A 52 -5.47 -14.55 0.72
CA ILE A 52 -6.04 -14.39 2.07
C ILE A 52 -7.15 -13.34 2.09
N GLN A 53 -8.00 -13.37 3.11
CA GLN A 53 -8.92 -12.26 3.37
C GLN A 53 -8.18 -11.10 4.03
N TRP A 54 -8.70 -9.88 3.84
CA TRP A 54 -8.12 -8.64 4.40
C TRP A 54 -7.95 -8.67 5.92
N GLU A 55 -8.86 -9.31 6.66
CA GLU A 55 -8.80 -9.42 8.13
C GLU A 55 -7.60 -10.24 8.62
N TYR A 56 -7.04 -11.09 7.76
CA TYR A 56 -5.86 -11.92 8.05
C TYR A 56 -4.54 -11.29 7.59
N LEU A 57 -4.55 -10.06 7.06
CA LEU A 57 -3.32 -9.39 6.66
C LEU A 57 -2.40 -9.20 7.88
N PRO A 58 -1.17 -9.75 7.88
CA PRO A 58 -0.27 -9.65 9.02
C PRO A 58 0.10 -8.19 9.33
N LYS A 59 -0.09 -7.78 10.59
CA LYS A 59 0.16 -6.40 11.04
C LYS A 59 1.66 -6.07 11.07
N GLU A 60 2.49 -7.09 11.23
CA GLU A 60 3.95 -7.00 11.28
C GLU A 60 4.54 -6.51 9.95
N LEU A 61 3.83 -6.68 8.84
CA LEU A 61 4.23 -6.18 7.52
C LEU A 61 4.00 -4.66 7.36
N GLY A 62 3.16 -4.06 8.21
CA GLY A 62 2.90 -2.61 8.18
C GLY A 62 2.06 -2.13 7.00
N PHE A 63 1.33 -3.01 6.31
CA PHE A 63 0.52 -2.65 5.14
C PHE A 63 -0.92 -2.21 5.46
N GLY A 64 -1.39 -2.34 6.71
CA GLY A 64 -2.76 -2.05 7.15
C GLY A 64 -2.91 -1.86 8.66
#